data_AF-A0A955F5F9-F1
#
_entry.id   AF-A0A955F5F9-F1
#
_cell.length_a   1.000
_cell.length_b   1.000
_cell.length_c   1.000
_cell.angle_alpha   90.00
_cell.angle_beta   90.00
_cell.angle_gamma   90.00
#
_symmetry.space_group_name_H-M   'P 1'
#
loop_
_entity.id
_entity.type
_entity.pdbx_description
1 polymer ?
#
loop_
_entity_poly.entity_id
_entity_poly.type
_entity_poly.pdbx_seq_one_letter_code
_entity_poly.pdbx_strand_id
1 'polypeptide(L)'
;MGEQKVQSQSDAEQLRAFVRHVLRDLRAMEQMLLADAFEVDPIRIGAEQEFFLVDEGWRPLSVSEKVLADCKHMSVTPELARFNIELNAPPYSLGGTCLSELEDFLTDGTAKLRLASAKHGAKLVMCGILPTLTPADLDLSNMVDSPRYNAFNDALKRLRGGGYQFRIKGTDELSMSHDSVMIEACNTSF
;
A
#
# COMPACT_ATOMS: atom_id res chain seq x y z
N MET A 1 2.72 8.17 8.85
CA MET A 1 1.31 7.89 8.49
C MET A 1 0.45 7.86 9.75
N GLY A 2 -0.83 8.21 9.63
CA GLY A 2 -1.74 8.56 10.74
C GLY A 2 -2.05 7.46 11.77
N GLU A 3 -3.09 7.69 12.58
CA GLU A 3 -3.47 6.80 13.67
C GLU A 3 -4.05 5.47 13.15
N GLN A 4 -3.41 4.35 13.51
CA GLN A 4 -3.76 2.99 13.05
C GLN A 4 -4.76 2.27 13.97
N LYS A 5 -5.40 2.99 14.91
CA LYS A 5 -6.37 2.39 15.84
C LYS A 5 -7.70 2.16 15.13
N VAL A 6 -8.12 0.91 15.08
CA VAL A 6 -9.38 0.52 14.44
C VAL A 6 -10.35 0.02 15.51
N GLN A 7 -11.57 0.58 15.52
CA GLN A 7 -12.70 0.02 16.25
C GLN A 7 -13.52 -0.84 15.27
N SER A 8 -13.66 -2.12 15.59
CA SER A 8 -14.24 -3.14 14.69
C SER A 8 -15.77 -3.18 14.68
N GLN A 9 -16.44 -2.44 15.57
CA GLN A 9 -17.90 -2.41 15.67
C GLN A 9 -18.37 -0.96 15.68
N SER A 10 -19.01 -0.55 14.58
CA SER A 10 -19.74 0.71 14.50
C SER A 10 -21.24 0.42 14.44
N ASP A 11 -21.99 0.80 15.46
CA ASP A 11 -23.45 0.79 15.37
C ASP A 11 -23.96 1.85 14.38
N ALA A 12 -25.26 1.83 14.07
CA ALA A 12 -25.85 2.77 13.11
C ALA A 12 -25.73 4.24 13.57
N GLU A 13 -25.61 4.51 14.87
CA GLU A 13 -25.47 5.85 15.40
C GLU A 13 -24.04 6.36 15.26
N GLN A 14 -23.05 5.52 15.58
CA GLN A 14 -21.64 5.77 15.37
C GLN A 14 -21.33 5.97 13.90
N LEU A 15 -21.91 5.17 12.99
CA LEU A 15 -21.74 5.36 11.55
C LEU A 15 -22.33 6.71 11.10
N ARG A 16 -23.52 7.09 11.59
CA ARG A 16 -24.10 8.41 11.29
C ARG A 16 -23.22 9.55 11.83
N ALA A 17 -22.67 9.41 13.03
CA ALA A 17 -21.77 10.40 13.61
C ALA A 17 -20.48 10.52 12.79
N PHE A 18 -19.87 9.40 12.42
CA PHE A 18 -18.69 9.35 11.56
C PHE A 18 -18.94 10.05 10.22
N VAL A 19 -20.03 9.72 9.53
CA VAL A 19 -20.39 10.36 8.25
C VAL A 19 -20.60 11.87 8.43
N ARG A 20 -21.22 12.31 9.53
CA ARG A 20 -21.33 13.75 9.82
C ARG A 20 -19.98 14.42 10.02
N HIS A 21 -19.04 13.77 10.70
CA HIS A 21 -17.68 14.29 10.87
C HIS A 21 -16.95 14.39 9.53
N VAL A 22 -16.96 13.33 8.71
CA VAL A 22 -16.38 13.35 7.36
C VAL A 22 -16.95 14.49 6.53
N LEU A 23 -18.28 14.65 6.49
CA LEU A 23 -18.91 15.74 5.74
C LEU A 23 -18.56 17.13 6.28
N ARG A 24 -18.38 17.27 7.60
CA ARG A 24 -17.97 18.54 8.21
C ARG A 24 -16.53 18.86 7.86
N ASP A 25 -15.64 17.88 7.90
CA ASP A 25 -14.23 18.05 7.59
C ASP A 25 -14.04 18.40 6.10
N LEU A 26 -14.83 17.78 5.20
CA LEU A 26 -14.87 18.16 3.78
C LEU A 26 -15.35 19.60 3.57
N ARG A 27 -16.37 20.06 4.29
CA ARG A 27 -16.82 21.46 4.23
C ARG A 27 -15.78 22.44 4.77
N ALA A 28 -15.07 22.06 5.84
CA ALA A 28 -13.98 22.87 6.37
C ALA A 28 -12.84 22.97 5.34
N MET A 29 -12.48 21.84 4.69
CA MET A 29 -11.49 21.83 3.62
C MET A 29 -11.91 22.72 2.43
N GLU A 30 -13.17 22.64 2.00
CA GLU A 30 -13.72 23.52 0.95
C GLU A 30 -13.59 25.01 1.32
N GLN A 31 -13.95 25.38 2.56
CA GLN A 31 -13.79 26.75 3.04
C GLN A 31 -12.32 27.20 3.08
N MET A 32 -11.41 26.33 3.50
CA MET A 32 -9.97 26.61 3.52
C MET A 32 -9.41 26.80 2.11
N LEU A 33 -9.87 26.00 1.14
CA LEU A 33 -9.49 26.16 -0.26
C LEU A 33 -10.00 27.48 -0.84
N LEU A 34 -11.25 27.85 -0.59
CA LEU A 34 -11.83 29.12 -1.04
C LEU A 34 -11.22 30.36 -0.38
N ALA A 35 -10.62 30.18 0.80
CA ALA A 35 -9.97 31.24 1.56
C ALA A 35 -8.45 31.30 1.36
N ASP A 36 -7.89 30.53 0.42
CA ASP A 36 -6.44 30.40 0.19
C ASP A 36 -5.65 30.12 1.49
N ALA A 37 -6.22 29.30 2.38
CA ALA A 37 -5.68 29.06 3.72
C ALA A 37 -4.50 28.06 3.74
N PHE A 38 -4.12 27.49 2.60
CA PHE A 38 -3.02 26.54 2.47
C PHE A 38 -1.76 27.22 1.94
N GLU A 39 -0.60 26.79 2.43
CA GLU A 39 0.70 27.21 1.90
C GLU A 39 0.84 26.74 0.44
N VAL A 40 1.15 27.68 -0.47
CA VAL A 40 1.35 27.41 -1.90
C VAL A 40 2.83 27.34 -2.30
N ASP A 41 3.73 27.84 -1.45
CA ASP A 41 5.19 27.87 -1.67
C ASP A 41 5.91 27.69 -0.32
N PRO A 42 6.97 26.86 -0.22
CA PRO A 42 7.58 26.10 -1.31
C PRO A 42 6.78 24.88 -1.74
N ILE A 43 6.67 24.67 -3.06
CA ILE A 43 6.16 23.42 -3.63
C ILE A 43 7.12 22.30 -3.25
N ARG A 44 6.58 21.14 -2.84
CA ARG A 44 7.36 19.96 -2.48
C ARG A 44 6.89 18.75 -3.27
N ILE A 45 7.79 17.81 -3.50
CA ILE A 45 7.50 16.49 -4.09
C ILE A 45 7.90 15.39 -3.11
N GLY A 46 7.14 14.30 -3.10
CA GLY A 46 7.50 13.04 -2.46
C GLY A 46 7.20 11.91 -3.42
N ALA A 47 7.73 10.72 -3.16
CA ALA A 47 7.45 9.52 -3.93
C ALA A 47 7.38 8.31 -3.00
N GLU A 48 6.58 7.33 -3.39
CA GLU A 48 6.45 6.05 -2.73
C GLU A 48 6.85 4.99 -3.76
N GLN A 49 7.65 4.00 -3.36
CA GLN A 49 8.05 2.92 -4.27
C GLN A 49 7.70 1.59 -3.63
N GLU A 50 6.78 0.87 -4.25
CA GLU A 50 6.40 -0.46 -3.80
C GLU A 50 7.21 -1.56 -4.49
N PHE A 51 7.35 -2.70 -3.80
CA PHE A 51 8.10 -3.85 -4.27
C PHE A 51 7.41 -5.17 -3.92
N PHE A 52 7.67 -6.18 -4.74
CA PHE A 52 7.45 -7.58 -4.40
C PHE A 52 8.68 -8.21 -3.75
N LEU A 53 8.45 -9.00 -2.72
CA LEU A 53 9.41 -9.95 -2.15
C LEU A 53 9.18 -11.31 -2.79
N VAL A 54 10.21 -11.87 -3.41
CA VAL A 54 10.13 -13.17 -4.10
C VAL A 54 11.25 -14.11 -3.67
N ASP A 55 11.01 -15.42 -3.77
CA ASP A 55 12.00 -16.44 -3.51
C ASP A 55 12.97 -16.65 -4.69
N GLU A 56 13.83 -17.68 -4.59
CA GLU A 56 14.76 -18.02 -5.68
C GLU A 56 14.06 -18.43 -6.99
N GLY A 57 12.87 -19.02 -6.89
CA GLY A 57 12.01 -19.42 -8.00
C GLY A 57 11.12 -18.28 -8.53
N TRP A 58 11.35 -17.03 -8.06
CA TRP A 58 10.57 -15.84 -8.41
C TRP A 58 9.10 -15.91 -7.97
N ARG A 59 8.76 -16.77 -7.01
CA ARG A 59 7.41 -16.85 -6.43
C ARG A 59 7.28 -15.84 -5.27
N PRO A 60 6.09 -15.28 -5.02
CA PRO A 60 5.88 -14.39 -3.87
C PRO A 60 6.32 -15.06 -2.58
N LEU A 61 7.06 -14.32 -1.74
CA LEU A 61 7.59 -14.82 -0.48
C LEU A 61 7.11 -13.96 0.69
N SER A 62 6.26 -14.54 1.53
CA SER A 62 5.57 -13.89 2.64
C SER A 62 6.46 -13.60 3.85
N VAL A 63 7.47 -12.73 3.68
CA VAL A 63 8.47 -12.40 4.71
C VAL A 63 8.57 -10.90 5.03
N SER A 64 7.63 -10.07 4.60
CA SER A 64 7.67 -8.61 4.78
C SER A 64 7.88 -8.20 6.24
N GLU A 65 7.19 -8.82 7.19
CA GLU A 65 7.34 -8.53 8.63
C GLU A 65 8.79 -8.70 9.12
N LYS A 66 9.49 -9.72 8.64
CA LYS A 66 10.89 -9.99 8.99
C LYS A 66 11.83 -8.96 8.36
N VAL A 67 11.60 -8.62 7.09
CA VAL A 67 12.37 -7.59 6.38
C VAL A 67 12.18 -6.23 7.03
N LEU A 68 10.95 -5.87 7.38
CA LEU A 68 10.60 -4.62 8.07
C LEU A 68 11.23 -4.54 9.46
N ALA A 69 11.33 -5.65 10.19
CA ALA A 69 12.01 -5.69 11.48
C ALA A 69 13.50 -5.30 11.39
N ASP A 70 14.17 -5.66 10.28
CA ASP A 70 15.56 -5.28 9.99
C ASP A 70 15.68 -3.84 9.46
N CYS A 71 14.59 -3.29 8.91
CA CYS A 71 14.54 -1.97 8.27
C CYS A 71 13.89 -0.88 9.12
N LYS A 72 13.76 -1.05 10.45
CA LYS A 72 13.14 -0.06 11.36
C LYS A 72 13.75 1.35 11.32
N HIS A 73 14.98 1.47 10.83
CA HIS A 73 15.71 2.74 10.68
C HIS A 73 15.46 3.40 9.31
N MET A 74 14.71 2.74 8.43
CA MET A 74 14.35 3.20 7.10
C MET A 74 12.87 3.59 7.07
N SER A 75 12.49 4.39 6.08
CA SER A 75 11.11 4.81 5.84
C SER A 75 10.36 3.74 5.02
N VAL A 76 10.17 2.56 5.62
CA VAL A 76 9.60 1.38 4.93
C VAL A 76 8.37 0.89 5.69
N THR A 77 7.30 0.64 4.96
CA THR A 77 5.97 0.27 5.50
C THR A 77 5.52 -1.09 4.95
N PRO A 78 4.69 -1.82 5.72
CA PRO A 78 4.01 -2.99 5.19
C PRO A 78 2.88 -2.58 4.26
N GLU A 79 2.76 -3.29 3.14
CA GLU A 79 1.60 -3.22 2.27
C GLU A 79 0.54 -4.28 2.64
N LEU A 80 -0.54 -4.38 1.85
CA LEU A 80 -1.64 -5.31 2.10
C LEU A 80 -1.17 -6.76 2.31
N ALA A 81 -0.28 -7.26 1.44
CA ALA A 81 0.23 -8.63 1.52
C ALA A 81 1.60 -8.72 2.18
N ARG A 82 1.86 -9.90 2.76
CA ARG A 82 3.12 -10.27 3.42
C ARG A 82 4.30 -10.36 2.46
N PHE A 83 4.07 -10.23 1.15
CA PHE A 83 5.08 -10.20 0.12
C PHE A 83 5.19 -8.83 -0.58
N ASN A 84 4.50 -7.80 -0.10
CA ASN A 84 4.65 -6.42 -0.56
C ASN A 84 5.22 -5.52 0.53
N ILE A 85 6.08 -4.58 0.13
CA ILE A 85 6.61 -3.52 0.98
C ILE A 85 6.74 -2.22 0.20
N GLU A 86 6.69 -1.09 0.90
CA GLU A 86 6.73 0.24 0.32
C GLU A 86 7.86 1.06 0.95
N LEU A 87 8.67 1.71 0.10
CA LEU A 87 9.69 2.68 0.49
C LEU A 87 9.14 4.09 0.30
N ASN A 88 9.07 4.87 1.37
CA ASN A 88 8.53 6.22 1.39
C ASN A 88 9.65 7.26 1.38
N ALA A 89 9.81 7.99 0.27
CA ALA A 89 10.76 9.09 0.20
C ALA A 89 10.29 10.28 1.05
N PRO A 90 11.21 11.00 1.72
CA PRO A 90 10.85 12.24 2.38
C PRO A 90 10.42 13.30 1.34
N PRO A 91 9.68 14.34 1.76
CA PRO A 91 9.36 15.44 0.87
C PRO A 91 10.61 16.29 0.59
N TYR A 92 10.83 16.62 -0.69
CA TYR A 92 11.87 17.52 -1.18
C TYR A 92 11.24 18.80 -1.73
N SER A 93 11.87 19.96 -1.51
CA SER A 93 11.46 21.19 -2.19
C SER A 93 11.66 21.06 -3.70
N LEU A 94 10.62 21.36 -4.49
CA LEU A 94 10.65 21.24 -5.93
C LEU A 94 11.54 22.34 -6.53
N GLY A 95 12.66 21.93 -7.15
CA GLY A 95 13.65 22.81 -7.76
C GLY A 95 15.07 22.28 -7.55
N GLY A 96 16.06 22.97 -8.13
CA GLY A 96 17.47 22.64 -7.93
C GLY A 96 17.79 21.15 -8.20
N THR A 97 18.36 20.48 -7.19
CA THR A 97 18.80 19.07 -7.23
C THR A 97 17.74 18.07 -6.78
N CYS A 98 16.49 18.48 -6.52
CA CYS A 98 15.48 17.63 -5.89
C CYS A 98 15.24 16.27 -6.56
N LEU A 99 15.26 16.20 -7.89
CA LEU A 99 15.07 14.94 -8.62
C LEU A 99 16.26 14.00 -8.47
N SER A 100 17.49 14.53 -8.45
CA SER A 100 18.69 13.74 -8.19
C SER A 100 18.75 13.29 -6.73
N GLU A 101 18.34 14.13 -5.79
CA GLU A 101 18.25 13.76 -4.37
C GLU A 101 17.21 12.66 -4.12
N LEU A 102 16.08 12.73 -4.83
CA LEU A 102 15.05 11.69 -4.81
C LEU A 102 15.57 10.38 -5.42
N GLU A 103 16.24 10.45 -6.58
CA GLU A 103 16.87 9.29 -7.23
C GLU A 103 17.91 8.63 -6.32
N ASP A 104 18.79 9.43 -5.69
CA ASP A 104 19.81 8.96 -4.75
C ASP A 104 19.16 8.24 -3.56
N PHE A 105 18.11 8.82 -2.99
CA PHE A 105 17.36 8.21 -1.89
C PHE A 105 16.74 6.87 -2.30
N LEU A 106 16.06 6.82 -3.44
CA LEU A 106 15.41 5.60 -3.91
C LEU A 106 16.43 4.52 -4.26
N THR A 107 17.56 4.90 -4.86
CA THR A 107 18.63 3.97 -5.24
C THR A 107 19.31 3.36 -4.02
N ASP A 108 19.74 4.19 -3.06
CA ASP A 108 20.37 3.75 -1.81
C ASP A 108 19.38 2.96 -0.93
N GLY A 109 18.16 3.47 -0.81
CA GLY A 109 17.07 2.82 -0.10
C GLY A 109 16.79 1.42 -0.65
N THR A 110 16.66 1.29 -1.98
CA THR A 110 16.47 0.00 -2.66
C THR A 110 17.65 -0.95 -2.44
N ALA A 111 18.89 -0.45 -2.48
CA ALA A 111 20.07 -1.28 -2.25
C ALA A 111 20.10 -1.84 -0.82
N LYS A 112 19.80 -1.02 0.19
CA LYS A 112 19.69 -1.44 1.60
C LYS A 112 18.56 -2.45 1.79
N LEU A 113 17.40 -2.18 1.18
CA LEU A 113 16.25 -3.08 1.19
C LEU A 113 16.62 -4.46 0.62
N ARG A 114 17.36 -4.51 -0.51
CA ARG A 114 17.84 -5.77 -1.10
C ARG A 114 18.71 -6.56 -0.14
N LEU A 115 19.62 -5.90 0.56
CA LEU A 115 20.47 -6.56 1.55
C LEU A 115 19.66 -7.08 2.74
N ALA A 116 18.66 -6.34 3.20
CA ALA A 116 17.76 -6.79 4.28
C ALA A 116 16.91 -7.98 3.84
N SER A 117 16.29 -7.91 2.65
CA SER A 117 15.48 -9.01 2.07
C SER A 117 16.29 -10.29 1.89
N ALA A 118 17.54 -10.18 1.43
CA ALA A 118 18.41 -11.33 1.20
C ALA A 118 18.68 -12.14 2.48
N LYS A 119 18.71 -11.52 3.67
CA LYS A 119 18.86 -12.22 4.96
C LYS A 119 17.71 -13.18 5.25
N HIS A 120 16.54 -12.96 4.65
CA HIS A 120 15.34 -13.76 4.80
C HIS A 120 15.03 -14.61 3.56
N GLY A 121 16.01 -14.78 2.66
CA GLY A 121 15.87 -15.57 1.43
C GLY A 121 15.04 -14.90 0.33
N ALA A 122 14.76 -13.60 0.47
CA ALA A 122 13.95 -12.85 -0.49
C ALA A 122 14.81 -12.00 -1.44
N LYS A 123 14.36 -11.92 -2.69
CA LYS A 123 14.78 -10.93 -3.69
C LYS A 123 13.70 -9.86 -3.80
N LEU A 124 14.10 -8.64 -4.18
CA LEU A 124 13.17 -7.56 -4.48
C LEU A 124 12.93 -7.44 -5.97
N VAL A 125 11.66 -7.31 -6.35
CA VAL A 125 11.21 -7.07 -7.72
C VAL A 125 10.35 -5.82 -7.76
N MET A 126 10.60 -4.96 -8.73
CA MET A 126 9.84 -3.74 -9.00
C MET A 126 9.09 -3.95 -10.32
N CYS A 127 7.80 -4.29 -10.24
CA CYS A 127 6.97 -4.53 -11.41
C CYS A 127 5.50 -4.26 -11.11
N GLY A 128 4.75 -3.72 -12.06
CA GLY A 128 3.33 -3.39 -11.83
C GLY A 128 2.50 -4.58 -11.37
N ILE A 129 2.61 -5.73 -12.04
CA ILE A 129 1.95 -7.00 -11.66
C ILE A 129 3.00 -8.10 -11.66
N LEU A 130 3.13 -8.88 -10.58
CA LEU A 130 4.08 -9.98 -10.52
C LEU A 130 3.59 -11.17 -11.37
N PRO A 131 4.27 -11.54 -12.49
CA PRO A 131 3.73 -12.52 -13.44
C PRO A 131 3.65 -13.95 -12.91
N THR A 132 4.38 -14.24 -11.84
CA THR A 132 4.48 -15.57 -11.21
C THR A 132 3.44 -15.78 -10.11
N LEU A 133 2.62 -14.77 -9.80
CA LEU A 133 1.49 -14.90 -8.87
C LEU A 133 0.49 -15.93 -9.38
N THR A 134 -0.04 -16.70 -8.44
CA THR A 134 -1.16 -17.60 -8.65
C THR A 134 -2.29 -17.29 -7.67
N PRO A 135 -3.52 -17.74 -7.95
CA PRO A 135 -4.64 -17.54 -7.02
C PRO A 135 -4.37 -18.06 -5.60
N ALA A 136 -3.57 -19.12 -5.45
CA ALA A 136 -3.19 -19.66 -4.13
C ALA A 136 -2.37 -18.68 -3.29
N ASP A 137 -1.67 -17.74 -3.92
CA ASP A 137 -0.86 -16.73 -3.22
C ASP A 137 -1.74 -15.59 -2.67
N LEU A 138 -2.99 -15.46 -3.14
CA LEU A 138 -3.94 -14.40 -2.75
C LEU A 138 -4.88 -14.82 -1.61
N ASP A 139 -4.53 -15.90 -0.93
CA ASP A 139 -5.24 -16.33 0.28
C ASP A 139 -5.07 -15.30 1.42
N LEU A 140 -6.08 -15.17 2.29
CA LEU A 140 -6.04 -14.25 3.43
C LEU A 140 -4.90 -14.56 4.41
N SER A 141 -4.38 -15.78 4.44
CA SER A 141 -3.17 -16.12 5.22
C SER A 141 -1.93 -15.35 4.78
N ASN A 142 -1.90 -14.87 3.52
CA ASN A 142 -0.84 -14.00 3.02
C ASN A 142 -1.11 -12.51 3.24
N MET A 143 -2.23 -12.12 3.85
CA MET A 143 -2.48 -10.74 4.26
C MET A 143 -1.64 -10.39 5.49
N VAL A 144 -1.11 -9.17 5.55
CA VAL A 144 -0.45 -8.67 6.76
C VAL A 144 -1.44 -8.67 7.91
N ASP A 145 -1.02 -9.15 9.08
CA ASP A 145 -1.86 -9.14 10.28
C ASP A 145 -2.01 -7.72 10.82
N SER A 146 -2.98 -7.00 10.28
CA SER A 146 -3.28 -5.61 10.59
C SER A 146 -4.77 -5.45 10.84
N PRO A 147 -5.18 -4.92 12.02
CA PRO A 147 -6.58 -4.59 12.29
C PRO A 147 -7.20 -3.70 11.20
N ARG A 148 -6.40 -2.84 10.56
CA ARG A 148 -6.81 -1.99 9.43
C ARG A 148 -7.19 -2.81 8.21
N TYR A 149 -6.31 -3.70 7.75
CA TYR A 149 -6.58 -4.50 6.55
C TYR A 149 -7.71 -5.50 6.79
N ASN A 150 -7.82 -6.07 8.00
CA ASN A 150 -8.94 -6.92 8.40
C ASN A 150 -10.28 -6.16 8.33
N ALA A 151 -10.37 -4.99 8.96
CA ALA A 151 -11.60 -4.18 8.92
C ALA A 151 -11.94 -3.70 7.50
N PHE A 152 -10.93 -3.38 6.69
CA PHE A 152 -11.11 -2.99 5.30
C PHE A 152 -11.68 -4.14 4.46
N ASN A 153 -11.12 -5.34 4.57
CA ASN A 153 -11.61 -6.55 3.91
C ASN A 153 -13.07 -6.84 4.28
N ASP A 154 -13.42 -6.78 5.56
CA ASP A 154 -14.78 -7.03 6.04
C ASP A 154 -15.78 -5.98 5.53
N ALA A 155 -15.38 -4.70 5.53
CA ALA A 155 -16.21 -3.62 5.03
C ALA A 155 -16.51 -3.78 3.52
N LEU A 156 -15.51 -4.09 2.71
CA LEU A 156 -15.67 -4.30 1.27
C LEU A 156 -16.50 -5.54 0.96
N LYS A 157 -16.26 -6.66 1.67
CA LYS A 157 -17.07 -7.89 1.55
C LYS A 157 -18.55 -7.60 1.81
N ARG A 158 -18.85 -6.86 2.88
CA ARG A 158 -20.23 -6.48 3.25
C ARG A 158 -20.90 -5.60 2.19
N LEU A 159 -20.17 -4.62 1.64
CA LEU A 159 -20.71 -3.70 0.63
C LEU A 159 -21.02 -4.40 -0.70
N ARG A 160 -20.21 -5.38 -1.11
CA ARG A 160 -20.43 -6.12 -2.37
C ARG A 160 -21.49 -7.23 -2.25
N GLY A 161 -21.70 -7.80 -1.07
CA GLY A 161 -22.65 -8.91 -0.88
C GLY A 161 -22.20 -10.23 -1.51
N GLY A 162 -20.90 -10.41 -1.79
CA GLY A 162 -20.34 -11.62 -2.40
C GLY A 162 -18.90 -11.46 -2.87
N GLY A 163 -18.39 -12.47 -3.59
CA GLY A 163 -17.05 -12.45 -4.18
C GLY A 163 -16.91 -11.40 -5.29
N TYR A 164 -15.67 -10.94 -5.46
CA TYR A 164 -15.23 -10.10 -6.55
C TYR A 164 -15.17 -10.90 -7.85
N GLN A 165 -15.79 -10.39 -8.93
CA GLN A 165 -15.55 -10.89 -10.28
C GLN A 165 -14.65 -9.91 -11.03
N PHE A 166 -13.61 -10.45 -11.65
CA PHE A 166 -12.66 -9.71 -12.46
C PHE A 166 -12.67 -10.23 -13.88
N ARG A 167 -12.71 -9.31 -14.83
CA ARG A 167 -12.54 -9.61 -16.25
C ARG A 167 -11.55 -8.63 -16.85
N ILE A 168 -10.34 -9.10 -17.12
CA ILE A 168 -9.31 -8.35 -17.84
C ILE A 168 -9.36 -8.80 -19.30
N LYS A 169 -9.54 -7.84 -20.19
CA LYS A 169 -9.52 -8.06 -21.64
C LYS A 169 -8.21 -7.54 -22.20
N GLY A 170 -7.51 -8.38 -22.95
CA GLY A 170 -6.29 -8.04 -23.66
C GLY A 170 -6.07 -9.00 -24.82
N THR A 171 -4.81 -9.22 -25.21
CA THR A 171 -4.46 -10.32 -26.13
C THR A 171 -4.84 -11.66 -25.54
N ASP A 172 -4.63 -11.82 -24.23
CA ASP A 172 -5.20 -12.88 -23.41
C ASP A 172 -6.39 -12.35 -22.60
N GLU A 173 -7.34 -13.22 -22.30
CA GLU A 173 -8.46 -12.90 -21.42
C GLU A 173 -8.30 -13.59 -20.07
N LEU A 174 -8.46 -12.82 -18.99
CA LEU A 174 -8.57 -13.35 -17.63
C LEU A 174 -9.99 -13.10 -17.13
N SER A 175 -10.68 -14.18 -16.73
CA SER A 175 -11.95 -14.10 -16.01
C SER A 175 -11.82 -14.93 -14.73
N MET A 176 -11.88 -14.28 -13.59
CA MET A 176 -11.75 -14.96 -12.29
C MET A 176 -12.71 -14.40 -11.25
N SER A 177 -13.01 -15.23 -10.25
CA SER A 177 -13.69 -14.81 -9.03
C SER A 177 -12.70 -14.89 -7.88
N HIS A 178 -12.68 -13.87 -7.02
CA HIS A 178 -11.91 -13.84 -5.79
C HIS A 178 -12.84 -13.45 -4.64
N ASP A 179 -12.59 -13.88 -3.42
CA ASP A 179 -13.51 -13.58 -2.30
C ASP A 179 -12.96 -12.53 -1.34
N SER A 180 -11.70 -12.11 -1.49
CA SER A 180 -11.05 -11.15 -0.59
C SER A 180 -10.37 -10.01 -1.32
N VAL A 181 -10.01 -8.97 -0.54
CA VAL A 181 -9.28 -7.79 -1.00
C VAL A 181 -7.86 -8.10 -1.50
N MET A 182 -7.34 -9.30 -1.23
CA MET A 182 -5.97 -9.70 -1.61
C MET A 182 -5.66 -9.61 -3.10
N ILE A 183 -6.67 -9.53 -3.96
CA ILE A 183 -6.47 -9.25 -5.38
C ILE A 183 -5.74 -7.92 -5.64
N GLU A 184 -5.89 -6.93 -4.76
CA GLU A 184 -5.16 -5.66 -4.86
C GLU A 184 -3.66 -5.85 -4.62
N ALA A 185 -3.27 -6.86 -3.84
CA ALA A 185 -1.86 -7.21 -3.60
C ALA A 185 -1.17 -7.80 -4.84
N CYS A 186 -1.90 -8.05 -5.92
CA CYS A 186 -1.26 -8.38 -7.20
C CYS A 186 -0.50 -7.22 -7.81
N ASN A 187 -0.72 -5.99 -7.31
CA ASN A 187 -0.17 -4.78 -7.91
C ASN A 187 0.88 -4.15 -6.99
N THR A 188 1.90 -3.54 -7.61
CA THR A 188 2.75 -2.54 -6.93
C THR A 188 2.84 -1.28 -7.78
N SER A 189 3.07 -0.14 -7.14
CA SER A 189 3.08 1.17 -7.80
C SER A 189 4.31 2.03 -7.46
N PHE A 190 4.40 3.18 -8.16
CA PHE A 190 5.31 4.29 -7.91
C PHE A 190 4.50 5.60 -7.87
#